data_AF-A0A7J5EQR6-F1
#
_entry.id   AF-A0A7J5EQR6-F1
#
_cell.length_a   1.000
_cell.length_b   1.000
_cell.length_c   1.000
_cell.angle_alpha   90.00
_cell.angle_beta   90.00
_cell.angle_gamma   90.00
#
_symmetry.space_group_name_H-M   'P 1'
#
loop_
_entity.id
_entity.type
_entity.pdbx_description
1 polymer ?
#
loop_
_entity_poly.entity_id
_entity_poly.type
_entity_poly.pdbx_seq_one_letter_code
_entity_poly.pdbx_strand_id
1 'polypeptide(L)'
;MPPMRTAIAFASLVAFLAACGDNQTVGGDPDAAEVDAAPPTDARVDAMVDANCPVRSQGEVGGPCTTSAQCATGATPDDDICLNEDGVVPWPSAGFCITEYEACTQDSECGAGNVCVRIDDPDGAFNACLPACGTAPCECPNGQACSNTFAGSMMDKNACIPGNRAAIDGDACTTFGECDVDSICRANAEHPGGQCIQIGCTEGMDNTCTSGGDGHCADPGFISSGTGCLDTCTNDSDCRLAEGYKCFDAGGSIGKYCRHPQAGDPCTVDTDCGEASIWACKTGAGFPGGYCTLEAACNPTNGTGCTSGSSICYDPPVPAGTADAYCVDRCEGVAQGTCRTGYVCTPMGATASGCI
;
A
#
# COMPACT_ATOMS: atom_id res chain seq x y z
N MET A 1 -62.03 -31.68 26.34
CA MET A 1 -62.42 -30.66 27.33
C MET A 1 -61.39 -29.54 27.28
N PRO A 2 -61.80 -28.30 27.00
CA PRO A 2 -60.93 -27.13 26.96
C PRO A 2 -60.79 -26.49 28.36
N PRO A 3 -59.73 -25.71 28.60
CA PRO A 3 -59.94 -24.38 29.20
C PRO A 3 -59.16 -23.32 28.41
N MET A 4 -59.85 -22.29 27.91
CA MET A 4 -60.12 -21.01 28.58
C MET A 4 -58.97 -20.00 28.42
N ARG A 5 -59.32 -18.93 27.69
CA ARG A 5 -58.62 -17.66 27.56
C ARG A 5 -58.54 -16.95 28.91
N THR A 6 -57.44 -16.23 29.14
CA THR A 6 -57.45 -14.99 29.92
C THR A 6 -56.46 -14.00 29.32
N ALA A 7 -56.98 -12.83 28.92
CA ALA A 7 -56.22 -11.62 28.63
C ALA A 7 -56.38 -10.65 29.81
N ILE A 8 -55.35 -9.85 30.10
CA ILE A 8 -55.29 -8.54 30.83
C ILE A 8 -53.79 -8.15 30.74
N ALA A 9 -53.35 -7.18 29.93
CA ALA A 9 -53.46 -5.71 29.97
C ALA A 9 -52.44 -5.00 30.90
N PHE A 10 -51.91 -3.89 30.36
CA PHE A 10 -51.10 -2.80 30.93
C PHE A 10 -49.58 -2.98 31.10
N ALA A 11 -48.81 -2.18 30.37
CA ALA A 11 -48.19 -0.97 30.93
C ALA A 11 -47.56 -0.11 29.83
N SER A 12 -48.14 1.07 29.61
CA SER A 12 -47.52 2.17 28.88
C SER A 12 -46.36 2.73 29.70
N LEU A 13 -45.16 2.80 29.11
CA LEU A 13 -44.06 3.60 29.66
C LEU A 13 -43.94 4.89 28.84
N VAL A 14 -44.50 5.95 29.40
CA VAL A 14 -44.21 7.34 29.02
C VAL A 14 -42.94 7.73 29.77
N ALA A 15 -41.86 8.01 29.04
CA ALA A 15 -40.71 8.74 29.57
C ALA A 15 -40.69 10.12 28.91
N PHE A 16 -41.23 11.09 29.65
CA PHE A 16 -40.87 12.51 29.50
C PHE A 16 -39.42 12.66 29.94
N LEU A 17 -38.55 13.19 29.09
CA LEU A 17 -37.33 13.87 29.51
C LEU A 17 -37.29 15.27 28.90
N ALA A 18 -37.05 16.21 29.81
CA ALA A 18 -37.21 17.64 29.68
C ALA A 18 -36.29 18.25 28.63
N ALA A 19 -36.89 18.97 27.69
CA ALA A 19 -36.29 20.15 27.09
C ALA A 19 -36.66 21.34 27.98
N CYS A 20 -35.66 22.01 28.56
CA CYS A 20 -35.66 23.41 29.00
C CYS A 20 -34.30 23.71 29.65
N GLY A 21 -33.49 24.54 29.00
CA GLY A 21 -32.18 24.96 29.48
C GLY A 21 -31.53 25.94 28.53
N ASP A 22 -32.28 26.99 28.19
CA ASP A 22 -31.78 28.20 27.55
C ASP A 22 -30.90 28.95 28.57
N ASN A 23 -29.61 29.11 28.27
CA ASN A 23 -28.74 30.02 29.01
C ASN A 23 -27.93 30.84 28.01
N GLN A 24 -28.56 31.92 27.54
CA GLN A 24 -27.88 33.07 26.98
C GLN A 24 -26.73 33.51 27.89
N THR A 25 -25.54 33.64 27.31
CA THR A 25 -24.58 34.65 27.76
C THR A 25 -24.37 35.64 26.62
N VAL A 26 -24.53 36.90 26.98
CA VAL A 26 -24.47 38.08 26.14
C VAL A 26 -23.06 38.66 26.25
N GLY A 27 -22.43 38.94 25.11
CA GLY A 27 -21.38 39.97 24.99
C GLY A 27 -19.93 39.46 25.00
N GLY A 28 -19.42 39.15 23.81
CA GLY A 28 -17.98 39.11 23.49
C GLY A 28 -17.82 39.48 22.01
N ASP A 29 -16.89 40.38 21.71
CA ASP A 29 -16.65 41.08 20.44
C ASP A 29 -16.73 40.23 19.15
N PRO A 30 -17.37 40.72 18.07
CA PRO A 30 -17.24 40.17 16.73
C PRO A 30 -16.11 40.88 15.97
N ASP A 31 -14.84 40.58 16.27
CA ASP A 31 -13.68 40.90 15.40
C ASP A 31 -12.36 40.42 16.03
N ALA A 32 -12.27 39.12 16.33
CA ALA A 32 -10.99 38.46 16.34
C ALA A 32 -11.08 37.32 15.33
N ALA A 33 -10.29 37.42 14.25
CA ALA A 33 -10.03 36.28 13.40
C ALA A 33 -9.44 35.18 14.30
N GLU A 34 -10.28 34.21 14.69
CA GLU A 34 -9.78 32.88 14.98
C GLU A 34 -9.15 32.42 13.66
N VAL A 35 -7.85 32.64 13.58
CA VAL A 35 -6.99 31.80 12.79
C VAL A 35 -7.26 30.41 13.36
N ASP A 36 -8.08 29.63 12.66
CA ASP A 36 -8.11 28.19 12.82
C ASP A 36 -6.65 27.77 12.75
N ALA A 37 -6.06 27.56 13.93
CA ALA A 37 -4.79 26.90 14.03
C ALA A 37 -5.06 25.56 13.38
N ALA A 38 -4.47 25.36 12.19
CA ALA A 38 -4.39 24.04 11.59
C ALA A 38 -4.08 23.06 12.73
N PRO A 39 -4.81 21.93 12.85
CA PRO A 39 -4.45 20.92 13.82
C PRO A 39 -2.94 20.70 13.69
N PRO A 40 -2.20 20.60 14.81
CA PRO A 40 -0.76 20.45 14.75
C PRO A 40 -0.47 19.36 13.73
N THR A 41 0.32 19.71 12.69
CA THR A 41 0.93 18.76 11.76
C THR A 41 1.29 17.54 12.58
N ASP A 42 0.62 16.43 12.26
CA ASP A 42 0.61 15.24 13.10
C ASP A 42 2.05 14.91 13.46
N ALA A 43 2.35 15.06 14.76
CA ALA A 43 3.68 14.78 15.26
C ALA A 43 3.78 13.27 15.26
N ARG A 44 4.16 12.72 14.09
CA ARG A 44 4.49 11.33 13.82
C ARG A 44 4.98 10.72 15.12
N VAL A 45 4.14 9.91 15.75
CA VAL A 45 4.54 9.22 16.98
C VAL A 45 5.41 8.08 16.48
N ASP A 46 6.67 8.41 16.19
CA ASP A 46 7.67 7.45 15.75
C ASP A 46 7.61 6.27 16.73
N ALA A 47 7.19 5.11 16.24
CA ALA A 47 7.22 3.89 17.01
C ALA A 47 8.63 3.78 17.61
N MET A 48 8.73 3.39 18.89
CA MET A 48 10.03 3.25 19.55
C MET A 48 10.84 2.17 18.83
N VAL A 49 11.61 2.57 17.82
CA VAL A 49 12.65 1.75 17.21
C VAL A 49 13.59 1.40 18.34
N ASP A 50 13.86 0.12 18.52
CA ASP A 50 14.92 -0.33 19.43
C ASP A 50 16.27 0.09 18.83
N ALA A 51 16.65 1.34 19.09
CA ALA A 51 17.66 2.09 18.34
C ALA A 51 19.10 1.59 18.51
N ASN A 52 19.33 0.39 19.06
CA ASN A 52 20.65 -0.14 19.40
C ASN A 52 20.90 -1.58 18.95
N CYS A 53 20.16 -2.08 17.96
CA CYS A 53 20.40 -3.42 17.44
C CYS A 53 21.66 -3.47 16.57
N PRO A 54 22.57 -4.44 16.77
CA PRO A 54 23.76 -4.56 15.93
C PRO A 54 23.36 -4.70 14.46
N VAL A 55 23.99 -3.90 13.60
CA VAL A 55 23.90 -4.09 12.14
C VAL A 55 24.71 -5.34 11.76
N ARG A 56 24.22 -6.15 10.83
CA ARG A 56 24.97 -7.28 10.27
C ARG A 56 26.18 -6.77 9.48
N SER A 57 27.32 -7.44 9.61
CA SER A 57 28.53 -7.07 8.87
C SER A 57 28.37 -7.40 7.38
N GLN A 58 29.15 -6.73 6.52
CA GLN A 58 29.19 -7.07 5.09
C GLN A 58 29.52 -8.56 4.89
N GLY A 59 28.73 -9.23 4.05
CA GLY A 59 28.91 -10.65 3.72
C GLY A 59 28.37 -11.66 4.74
N GLU A 60 27.87 -11.21 5.90
CA GLU A 60 27.09 -12.07 6.78
C GLU A 60 25.70 -12.34 6.18
N VAL A 61 25.03 -13.42 6.60
CA VAL A 61 23.61 -13.66 6.28
C VAL A 61 22.77 -12.44 6.70
N GLY A 62 22.03 -11.89 5.75
CA GLY A 62 21.28 -10.64 5.85
C GLY A 62 22.11 -9.35 5.92
N GLY A 63 23.44 -9.45 5.84
CA GLY A 63 24.34 -8.31 5.75
C GLY A 63 24.30 -7.63 4.37
N PRO A 64 24.83 -6.41 4.27
CA PRO A 64 24.94 -5.70 3.01
C PRO A 64 25.92 -6.40 2.06
N CYS A 65 25.68 -6.24 0.76
CA CYS A 65 26.52 -6.76 -0.31
C CYS A 65 26.34 -5.96 -1.61
N THR A 66 27.37 -5.96 -2.44
CA THR A 66 27.33 -5.43 -3.81
C THR A 66 27.50 -6.51 -4.86
N THR A 67 27.94 -7.71 -4.46
CA THR A 67 28.14 -8.86 -5.36
C THR A 67 27.92 -10.17 -4.62
N SER A 68 27.43 -11.21 -5.29
CA SER A 68 27.24 -12.54 -4.70
C SER A 68 28.52 -13.13 -4.07
N ALA A 69 29.70 -12.84 -4.64
CA ALA A 69 30.99 -13.23 -4.07
C ALA A 69 31.29 -12.66 -2.66
N GLN A 70 30.59 -11.61 -2.22
CA GLN A 70 30.73 -11.08 -0.86
C GLN A 70 29.92 -11.88 0.16
N CYS A 71 28.86 -12.57 -0.29
CA CYS A 71 28.02 -13.42 0.55
C CYS A 71 28.58 -14.83 0.72
N ALA A 72 29.63 -15.17 -0.04
CA ALA A 72 30.29 -16.47 0.00
C ALA A 72 30.87 -16.77 1.40
N THR A 73 30.10 -17.48 2.23
CA THR A 73 30.51 -17.89 3.59
C THR A 73 31.12 -19.30 3.62
N GLY A 74 30.95 -20.06 2.53
CA GLY A 74 31.29 -21.50 2.43
C GLY A 74 32.24 -21.90 1.31
N ALA A 75 32.38 -23.23 1.13
CA ALA A 75 33.29 -23.86 0.16
C ALA A 75 32.70 -23.95 -1.26
N THR A 76 31.41 -23.67 -1.43
CA THR A 76 30.68 -23.62 -2.71
C THR A 76 30.25 -22.17 -2.97
N PRO A 77 31.04 -21.39 -3.74
CA PRO A 77 30.76 -19.97 -4.00
C PRO A 77 29.45 -19.70 -4.76
N ASP A 78 28.79 -20.75 -5.27
CA ASP A 78 27.65 -20.66 -6.18
C ASP A 78 26.30 -20.68 -5.45
N ASP A 79 26.27 -20.95 -4.14
CA ASP A 79 25.02 -21.09 -3.36
C ASP A 79 24.66 -19.81 -2.58
N ASP A 80 25.53 -18.79 -2.62
CA ASP A 80 25.37 -17.54 -1.87
C ASP A 80 25.10 -16.39 -2.84
N ILE A 81 23.98 -15.67 -2.62
CA ILE A 81 23.47 -14.67 -3.57
C ILE A 81 23.39 -13.31 -2.89
N CYS A 82 23.82 -12.28 -3.62
CA CYS A 82 23.57 -10.90 -3.25
C CYS A 82 22.32 -10.37 -3.93
N LEU A 83 21.26 -10.15 -3.14
CA LEU A 83 20.01 -9.57 -3.60
C LEU A 83 20.17 -8.06 -3.78
N ASN A 84 20.73 -7.70 -4.93
CA ASN A 84 20.95 -6.35 -5.46
C ASN A 84 21.33 -6.45 -6.95
N GLU A 85 21.86 -7.61 -7.38
CA GLU A 85 22.39 -7.81 -8.73
C GLU A 85 21.29 -8.02 -9.79
N ASP A 86 20.11 -8.51 -9.41
CA ASP A 86 19.09 -8.95 -10.39
C ASP A 86 18.24 -7.81 -10.98
N GLY A 87 18.18 -6.64 -10.34
CA GLY A 87 17.49 -5.43 -10.84
C GLY A 87 15.98 -5.53 -11.10
N VAL A 88 15.38 -6.72 -10.98
CA VAL A 88 13.94 -6.96 -11.22
C VAL A 88 13.11 -6.57 -9.99
N VAL A 89 13.61 -6.89 -8.80
CA VAL A 89 12.99 -6.51 -7.52
C VAL A 89 13.78 -5.32 -6.96
N PRO A 90 13.12 -4.24 -6.50
CA PRO A 90 13.80 -3.10 -5.91
C PRO A 90 14.31 -3.48 -4.52
N TRP A 91 15.46 -4.15 -4.48
CA TRP A 91 16.21 -4.44 -3.26
C TRP A 91 16.90 -3.18 -2.75
N PRO A 92 17.14 -3.07 -1.43
CA PRO A 92 17.94 -1.98 -0.88
C PRO A 92 19.26 -1.83 -1.64
N SER A 93 19.66 -0.60 -1.92
CA SER A 93 20.91 -0.32 -2.66
C SER A 93 22.18 -0.87 -2.00
N ALA A 94 22.14 -1.10 -0.69
CA ALA A 94 23.20 -1.74 0.07
C ALA A 94 23.28 -3.27 -0.15
N GLY A 95 22.30 -3.86 -0.83
CA GLY A 95 22.10 -5.29 -1.04
C GLY A 95 21.75 -6.06 0.23
N PHE A 96 21.43 -7.35 0.04
CA PHE A 96 21.11 -8.26 1.12
C PHE A 96 21.62 -9.67 0.80
N CYS A 97 22.53 -10.18 1.64
CA CYS A 97 23.08 -11.52 1.46
C CYS A 97 22.08 -12.59 1.90
N ILE A 98 21.80 -13.53 1.00
CA ILE A 98 21.22 -14.83 1.35
C ILE A 98 22.27 -15.91 1.08
N THR A 99 22.26 -16.97 1.89
CA THR A 99 23.21 -18.09 1.75
C THR A 99 22.47 -19.42 1.65
N GLU A 100 23.17 -20.45 1.17
CA GLU A 100 22.62 -21.81 1.01
C GLU A 100 21.33 -21.81 0.17
N TYR A 101 21.29 -21.02 -0.90
CA TYR A 101 20.16 -20.91 -1.82
C TYR A 101 19.84 -22.29 -2.39
N GLU A 102 18.61 -22.76 -2.18
CA GLU A 102 18.10 -24.11 -2.49
C GLU A 102 18.79 -25.28 -1.75
N ALA A 103 19.82 -25.01 -0.94
CA ALA A 103 20.63 -26.04 -0.29
C ALA A 103 20.19 -26.33 1.16
N CYS A 104 19.71 -25.32 1.89
CA CYS A 104 19.33 -25.52 3.28
C CYS A 104 18.01 -26.33 3.42
N THR A 105 17.96 -27.17 4.46
CA THR A 105 16.79 -27.96 4.86
C THR A 105 16.46 -27.85 6.35
N GLN A 106 17.41 -27.35 7.16
CA GLN A 106 17.28 -27.20 8.61
C GLN A 106 18.10 -26.01 9.14
N ASP A 107 17.64 -25.41 10.23
CA ASP A 107 18.23 -24.16 10.76
C ASP A 107 19.70 -24.30 11.18
N SER A 108 20.14 -25.51 11.55
CA SER A 108 21.54 -25.78 11.93
C SER A 108 22.53 -25.63 10.76
N GLU A 109 22.06 -25.65 9.52
CA GLU A 109 22.89 -25.45 8.32
C GLU A 109 23.20 -23.96 8.10
N CYS A 110 22.34 -23.07 8.58
CA CYS A 110 22.48 -21.63 8.40
C CYS A 110 23.44 -20.94 9.38
N GLY A 111 23.99 -21.70 10.32
CA GLY A 111 24.82 -21.15 11.39
C GLY A 111 24.02 -20.42 12.49
N ALA A 112 24.73 -19.99 13.53
CA ALA A 112 24.09 -19.40 14.70
C ALA A 112 23.43 -18.04 14.40
N GLY A 113 22.19 -17.86 14.87
CA GLY A 113 21.42 -16.62 14.68
C GLY A 113 20.72 -16.52 13.33
N ASN A 114 20.69 -17.60 12.55
CA ASN A 114 20.03 -17.68 11.25
C ASN A 114 19.06 -18.88 11.25
N VAL A 115 18.13 -18.89 10.30
CA VAL A 115 17.06 -19.88 10.15
C VAL A 115 16.98 -20.27 8.68
N CYS A 116 16.71 -21.56 8.41
CA CYS A 116 16.43 -22.01 7.05
C CYS A 116 14.94 -21.80 6.77
N VAL A 117 14.63 -20.97 5.79
CA VAL A 117 13.27 -20.56 5.46
C VAL A 117 12.93 -21.03 4.07
N ARG A 118 11.73 -21.59 3.92
CA ARG A 118 11.14 -21.86 2.62
C ARG A 118 10.32 -20.65 2.17
N ILE A 119 10.64 -20.11 1.00
CA ILE A 119 9.96 -19.00 0.36
C ILE A 119 9.14 -19.57 -0.80
N ASP A 120 7.81 -19.45 -0.72
CA ASP A 120 6.88 -19.90 -1.77
C ASP A 120 6.72 -18.80 -2.83
N ASP A 121 7.72 -18.67 -3.70
CA ASP A 121 7.74 -17.71 -4.80
C ASP A 121 6.85 -18.15 -5.99
N PRO A 122 6.19 -17.23 -6.72
CA PRO A 122 5.40 -17.56 -7.91
C PRO A 122 6.16 -18.36 -8.98
N ASP A 123 7.47 -18.17 -9.12
CA ASP A 123 8.29 -18.88 -10.10
C ASP A 123 8.79 -20.25 -9.59
N GLY A 124 8.62 -20.53 -8.30
CA GLY A 124 8.94 -21.80 -7.66
C GLY A 124 9.41 -21.61 -6.22
N ALA A 125 8.97 -22.50 -5.33
CA ALA A 125 9.42 -22.45 -3.94
C ALA A 125 10.90 -22.80 -3.82
N PHE A 126 11.64 -22.05 -3.02
CA PHE A 126 13.06 -22.29 -2.73
C PHE A 126 13.34 -22.14 -1.23
N ASN A 127 14.49 -22.64 -0.79
CA ASN A 127 14.95 -22.47 0.59
C ASN A 127 16.12 -21.49 0.61
N ALA A 128 16.23 -20.68 1.67
CA ALA A 128 17.37 -19.83 1.89
C ALA A 128 17.64 -19.67 3.39
N CYS A 129 18.90 -19.46 3.74
CA CYS A 129 19.27 -19.04 5.07
C CYS A 129 19.06 -17.53 5.23
N LEU A 130 18.25 -17.16 6.22
CA LEU A 130 17.95 -15.78 6.59
C LEU A 130 18.30 -15.54 8.06
N PRO A 131 18.55 -14.30 8.50
CA PRO A 131 18.71 -14.02 9.93
C PRO A 131 17.41 -14.38 10.66
N ALA A 132 17.52 -15.11 11.77
CA ALA A 132 16.35 -15.53 12.52
C ALA A 132 15.72 -14.35 13.28
N CYS A 133 14.38 -14.30 13.32
CA CYS A 133 13.70 -13.44 14.29
C CYS A 133 13.96 -13.96 15.71
N GLY A 134 14.44 -13.09 16.59
CA GLY A 134 14.87 -13.49 17.94
C GLY A 134 14.16 -12.77 19.07
N THR A 135 14.11 -13.39 20.25
CA THR A 135 13.56 -12.80 21.49
C THR A 135 14.65 -12.29 22.45
N ALA A 136 15.90 -12.23 21.99
CA ALA A 136 16.99 -11.51 22.67
C ALA A 136 16.79 -9.99 22.49
N PRO A 137 17.59 -9.08 23.10
CA PRO A 137 17.12 -7.70 23.35
C PRO A 137 16.62 -6.97 22.09
N CYS A 138 17.10 -7.38 20.92
CA CYS A 138 16.62 -6.97 19.61
C CYS A 138 15.93 -8.11 18.86
N GLU A 139 14.79 -7.79 18.24
CA GLU A 139 14.05 -8.74 17.41
C GLU A 139 14.74 -9.01 16.07
N CYS A 140 15.31 -7.96 15.47
CA CYS A 140 16.11 -8.00 14.26
C CYS A 140 17.28 -7.01 14.31
N PRO A 141 18.35 -7.23 13.51
CA PRO A 141 19.39 -6.23 13.24
C PRO A 141 18.83 -4.88 12.78
N ASN A 142 19.55 -3.79 13.04
CA ASN A 142 19.17 -2.47 12.53
C ASN A 142 19.08 -2.47 10.99
N GLY A 143 18.01 -1.88 10.45
CA GLY A 143 17.69 -1.89 9.01
C GLY A 143 17.01 -3.17 8.52
N GLN A 144 16.58 -4.03 9.46
CA GLN A 144 15.80 -5.22 9.18
C GLN A 144 14.56 -5.28 10.06
N ALA A 145 13.61 -6.08 9.63
CA ALA A 145 12.34 -6.22 10.28
C ALA A 145 11.87 -7.68 10.21
N CYS A 146 11.28 -8.19 11.30
CA CYS A 146 10.82 -9.56 11.37
C CYS A 146 9.54 -9.75 10.56
N SER A 147 9.58 -10.53 9.49
CA SER A 147 8.42 -10.80 8.64
C SER A 147 8.32 -12.29 8.30
N ASN A 148 7.13 -12.73 7.90
CA ASN A 148 6.87 -14.02 7.28
C ASN A 148 6.61 -13.88 5.76
N THR A 149 6.93 -12.74 5.16
CA THR A 149 6.91 -12.52 3.72
C THR A 149 8.27 -11.98 3.25
N PHE A 150 8.68 -12.34 2.04
CA PHE A 150 9.95 -11.98 1.43
C PHE A 150 9.71 -11.43 0.03
N ALA A 151 9.83 -10.12 -0.15
CA ALA A 151 9.53 -9.44 -1.42
C ALA A 151 8.13 -9.78 -1.99
N GLY A 152 7.14 -10.01 -1.12
CA GLY A 152 5.77 -10.39 -1.49
C GLY A 152 5.51 -11.91 -1.55
N SER A 153 6.54 -12.75 -1.46
CA SER A 153 6.43 -14.21 -1.42
C SER A 153 6.27 -14.69 0.02
N MET A 154 5.39 -15.66 0.28
CA MET A 154 5.13 -16.18 1.64
C MET A 154 6.31 -17.01 2.14
N MET A 155 6.61 -16.93 3.42
CA MET A 155 7.62 -17.73 4.11
C MET A 155 6.96 -18.71 5.09
N ASP A 156 7.54 -19.90 5.23
CA ASP A 156 7.09 -20.91 6.20
C ASP A 156 7.44 -20.58 7.66
N LYS A 157 8.33 -19.59 7.86
CA LYS A 157 8.82 -19.12 9.16
C LYS A 157 9.06 -17.62 9.11
N ASN A 158 9.10 -17.00 10.29
CA ASN A 158 9.53 -15.61 10.41
C ASN A 158 11.06 -15.50 10.31
N ALA A 159 11.53 -14.51 9.56
CA ALA A 159 12.94 -14.14 9.49
C ALA A 159 13.10 -12.62 9.40
N CYS A 160 14.29 -12.13 9.73
CA CYS A 160 14.63 -10.73 9.57
C CYS A 160 14.97 -10.47 8.11
N ILE A 161 14.17 -9.63 7.47
CA ILE A 161 14.32 -9.20 6.09
C ILE A 161 14.64 -7.71 6.06
N PRO A 162 15.12 -7.13 4.95
CA PRO A 162 15.22 -5.69 4.85
C PRO A 162 13.87 -5.03 5.15
N GLY A 163 13.89 -4.01 6.00
CA GLY A 163 12.68 -3.33 6.43
C GLY A 163 13.00 -2.23 7.44
N ASN A 164 12.07 -1.31 7.60
CA ASN A 164 12.16 -0.19 8.52
C ASN A 164 10.93 -0.16 9.43
N ARG A 165 11.10 -0.60 10.69
CA ARG A 165 10.04 -0.56 11.71
C ARG A 165 9.61 0.84 12.12
N ALA A 166 10.40 1.85 11.76
CA ALA A 166 10.04 3.24 11.97
C ALA A 166 9.15 3.78 10.84
N ALA A 167 9.09 3.07 9.71
CA ALA A 167 8.25 3.48 8.60
C ALA A 167 6.80 3.33 9.01
N ILE A 168 6.03 4.35 8.69
CA ILE A 168 4.57 4.33 8.80
C ILE A 168 3.96 4.14 7.42
N ASP A 169 2.66 3.90 7.38
CA ASP A 169 1.92 3.98 6.13
C ASP A 169 2.16 5.35 5.48
N GLY A 170 2.08 5.40 4.14
CA GLY A 170 2.25 6.62 3.37
C GLY A 170 3.68 7.15 3.19
N ASP A 171 4.63 6.69 4.01
CA ASP A 171 6.05 7.08 3.90
C ASP A 171 6.59 6.83 2.50
N ALA A 172 7.45 7.76 2.05
CA ALA A 172 8.15 7.63 0.78
C ALA A 172 9.08 6.41 0.84
N CYS A 173 9.15 5.68 -0.26
CA CYS A 173 9.98 4.49 -0.33
C CYS A 173 10.50 4.27 -1.74
N THR A 174 11.72 3.77 -1.88
CA THR A 174 12.25 3.32 -3.17
C THR A 174 12.30 1.80 -3.29
N THR A 175 12.30 1.12 -2.14
CA THR A 175 12.46 -0.32 -2.00
C THR A 175 11.58 -0.83 -0.88
N PHE A 176 11.20 -2.12 -0.89
CA PHE A 176 10.39 -2.69 0.19
C PHE A 176 11.12 -2.63 1.55
N GLY A 177 12.46 -2.57 1.54
CA GLY A 177 13.27 -2.46 2.76
C GLY A 177 13.17 -1.11 3.48
N GLU A 178 12.50 -0.14 2.89
CA GLU A 178 12.21 1.16 3.51
C GLU A 178 10.87 1.19 4.24
N CYS A 179 10.07 0.11 4.14
CA CYS A 179 8.75 0.00 4.76
C CYS A 179 8.74 -0.95 5.96
N ASP A 180 7.68 -0.89 6.75
CA ASP A 180 7.49 -1.77 7.91
C ASP A 180 7.23 -3.25 7.49
N VAL A 181 7.31 -4.17 8.44
CA VAL A 181 7.23 -5.65 8.26
C VAL A 181 5.98 -6.12 7.51
N ASP A 182 4.88 -5.39 7.67
CA ASP A 182 3.58 -5.72 7.09
C ASP A 182 3.25 -4.81 5.88
N SER A 183 4.18 -3.93 5.50
CA SER A 183 4.03 -2.96 4.43
C SER A 183 4.83 -3.33 3.20
N ILE A 184 4.30 -2.95 2.04
CA ILE A 184 5.03 -3.02 0.79
C ILE A 184 5.39 -1.63 0.31
N CYS A 185 6.51 -1.51 -0.40
CA CYS A 185 6.80 -0.30 -1.15
C CYS A 185 6.17 -0.37 -2.53
N ARG A 186 5.24 0.54 -2.83
CA ARG A 186 4.72 0.76 -4.18
C ARG A 186 5.41 1.96 -4.79
N ALA A 187 6.29 1.76 -5.77
CA ALA A 187 6.94 2.83 -6.51
C ALA A 187 6.65 2.69 -8.01
N ASN A 188 5.74 3.50 -8.54
CA ASN A 188 5.33 3.51 -9.95
C ASN A 188 4.72 4.87 -10.33
N ALA A 189 4.15 5.00 -11.55
CA ALA A 189 3.58 6.27 -12.01
C ALA A 189 2.36 6.74 -11.18
N GLU A 190 1.64 5.81 -10.54
CA GLU A 190 0.55 6.08 -9.59
C GLU A 190 1.05 6.23 -8.15
N HIS A 191 2.35 6.06 -7.91
CA HIS A 191 3.00 6.20 -6.60
C HIS A 191 4.39 6.83 -6.79
N PRO A 192 4.46 8.07 -7.30
CA PRO A 192 5.74 8.76 -7.49
C PRO A 192 6.45 8.93 -6.15
N GLY A 193 7.77 8.73 -6.11
CA GLY A 193 8.54 8.71 -4.85
C GLY A 193 8.27 7.49 -3.95
N GLY A 194 7.38 6.61 -4.41
CA GLY A 194 6.90 5.40 -3.75
C GLY A 194 6.12 5.61 -2.47
N GLN A 195 5.35 4.61 -2.04
CA GLN A 195 4.54 4.66 -0.83
C GLN A 195 4.62 3.33 -0.08
N CYS A 196 4.92 3.40 1.21
CA CYS A 196 4.73 2.28 2.12
C CYS A 196 3.24 2.08 2.38
N ILE A 197 2.75 0.87 2.13
CA ILE A 197 1.33 0.54 2.26
C ILE A 197 1.21 -0.82 2.93
N GLN A 198 0.63 -0.86 4.13
CA GLN A 198 0.22 -2.12 4.74
C GLN A 198 -0.97 -2.71 3.98
N ILE A 199 -0.90 -3.99 3.64
CA ILE A 199 -1.97 -4.70 2.90
C ILE A 199 -2.82 -5.54 3.85
N GLY A 200 -4.14 -5.58 3.59
CA GLY A 200 -5.03 -6.56 4.25
C GLY A 200 -5.68 -6.06 5.52
N CYS A 201 -5.84 -4.74 5.67
CA CYS A 201 -6.62 -4.12 6.73
C CYS A 201 -8.14 -4.29 6.50
N THR A 202 -9.01 -3.98 7.45
CA THR A 202 -10.47 -4.00 7.22
C THR A 202 -10.97 -2.60 6.85
N GLU A 203 -11.60 -2.45 5.69
CA GLU A 203 -12.06 -1.14 5.17
C GLU A 203 -12.86 -0.36 6.22
N GLY A 204 -12.47 0.90 6.45
CA GLY A 204 -13.05 1.77 7.48
C GLY A 204 -12.69 1.41 8.93
N MET A 205 -11.78 0.45 9.15
CA MET A 205 -11.26 0.08 10.47
C MET A 205 -9.77 0.42 10.58
N ASP A 206 -9.49 1.68 10.89
CA ASP A 206 -8.12 2.23 11.01
C ASP A 206 -7.29 1.52 12.10
N ASN A 207 -7.93 0.92 13.10
CA ASN A 207 -7.25 0.13 14.12
C ASN A 207 -6.66 -1.21 13.61
N THR A 208 -6.89 -1.55 12.34
CA THR A 208 -6.25 -2.69 11.67
C THR A 208 -5.00 -2.29 10.89
N CYS A 209 -4.69 -1.00 10.83
CA CYS A 209 -3.43 -0.48 10.34
C CYS A 209 -2.34 -0.54 11.42
N THR A 210 -1.06 -0.50 10.99
CA THR A 210 0.10 -0.70 11.85
C THR A 210 0.05 0.24 13.05
N SER A 211 0.35 -0.33 14.21
CA SER A 211 0.37 0.39 15.48
C SER A 211 1.37 1.55 15.44
N GLY A 212 0.88 2.79 15.52
CA GLY A 212 1.70 4.01 15.55
C GLY A 212 1.42 5.00 14.43
N GLY A 213 0.75 4.58 13.36
CA GLY A 213 0.38 5.44 12.24
C GLY A 213 -1.02 6.05 12.35
N ASP A 214 -1.23 7.09 11.56
CA ASP A 214 -2.50 7.70 11.16
C ASP A 214 -3.13 6.95 9.96
N GLY A 215 -2.87 5.65 9.86
CA GLY A 215 -3.28 4.81 8.75
C GLY A 215 -4.80 4.66 8.69
N HIS A 216 -5.38 5.10 7.58
CA HIS A 216 -6.74 4.87 7.19
C HIS A 216 -6.84 3.61 6.34
N CYS A 217 -7.66 2.64 6.75
CA CYS A 217 -7.87 1.46 5.92
C CYS A 217 -8.91 1.73 4.83
N ALA A 218 -8.47 1.80 3.58
CA ALA A 218 -9.33 1.95 2.42
C ALA A 218 -9.01 0.90 1.35
N ASP A 219 -9.92 0.66 0.42
CA ASP A 219 -9.59 0.02 -0.85
C ASP A 219 -9.24 1.11 -1.86
N PRO A 220 -7.95 1.28 -2.20
CA PRO A 220 -7.58 2.32 -3.12
C PRO A 220 -7.66 1.86 -4.59
N GLY A 221 -8.22 0.67 -4.87
CA GLY A 221 -8.50 0.18 -6.23
C GLY A 221 -7.29 -0.33 -7.02
N PHE A 222 -6.07 -0.14 -6.50
CA PHE A 222 -4.82 -0.58 -7.17
C PHE A 222 -4.13 -1.77 -6.50
N ILE A 223 -4.59 -2.17 -5.31
CA ILE A 223 -3.98 -3.28 -4.57
C ILE A 223 -4.70 -4.55 -5.01
N SER A 224 -4.08 -5.34 -5.88
CA SER A 224 -4.64 -6.63 -6.35
C SER A 224 -4.98 -7.63 -5.24
N SER A 225 -4.67 -7.32 -3.99
CA SER A 225 -4.85 -8.12 -2.78
C SER A 225 -5.84 -7.55 -1.76
N GLY A 226 -6.54 -6.45 -2.06
CA GLY A 226 -7.58 -5.91 -1.15
C GLY A 226 -7.38 -4.45 -0.77
N THR A 227 -7.81 -4.16 0.44
CA THR A 227 -7.61 -2.91 1.17
C THR A 227 -6.14 -2.70 1.57
N GLY A 228 -5.77 -1.44 1.75
CA GLY A 228 -4.48 -1.05 2.32
C GLY A 228 -4.59 0.17 3.22
N CYS A 229 -3.57 0.35 4.06
CA CYS A 229 -3.46 1.47 4.97
C CYS A 229 -2.76 2.64 4.30
N LEU A 230 -3.36 3.82 4.41
CA LEU A 230 -2.98 5.05 3.72
C LEU A 230 -3.12 6.21 4.70
N ASP A 231 -2.28 7.24 4.62
CA ASP A 231 -2.37 8.38 5.55
C ASP A 231 -3.75 9.03 5.53
N THR A 232 -4.32 9.29 6.70
CA THR A 232 -5.49 10.15 6.79
C THR A 232 -5.18 11.57 6.32
N CYS A 233 -6.19 12.28 5.84
CA CYS A 233 -6.02 13.68 5.49
C CYS A 233 -7.31 14.46 5.70
N THR A 234 -7.15 15.75 5.97
CA THR A 234 -8.26 16.71 5.93
C THR A 234 -8.25 17.47 4.60
N ASN A 235 -7.05 17.86 4.17
CA ASN A 235 -6.76 18.70 3.01
C ASN A 235 -5.57 18.15 2.21
N ASP A 236 -5.41 18.59 0.95
CA ASP A 236 -4.28 18.19 0.10
C ASP A 236 -2.91 18.53 0.68
N SER A 237 -2.82 19.55 1.54
CA SER A 237 -1.58 19.95 2.23
C SER A 237 -1.09 18.93 3.25
N ASP A 238 -1.96 18.04 3.69
CA ASP A 238 -1.63 16.98 4.66
C ASP A 238 -0.91 15.83 3.94
N CYS A 239 -1.00 15.78 2.61
CA CYS A 239 -0.38 14.78 1.76
C CYS A 239 0.95 15.24 1.17
N ARG A 240 1.66 14.32 0.51
CA ARG A 240 2.88 14.60 -0.28
C ARG A 240 2.58 15.37 -1.57
N LEU A 241 2.09 16.60 -1.42
CA LEU A 241 1.61 17.44 -2.53
C LEU A 241 2.70 17.74 -3.58
N ALA A 242 3.97 17.88 -3.13
CA ALA A 242 5.10 18.07 -4.03
C ALA A 242 5.34 16.88 -4.98
N GLU A 243 4.86 15.70 -4.59
CA GLU A 243 4.90 14.46 -5.37
C GLU A 243 3.56 14.17 -6.04
N GLY A 244 2.57 15.07 -5.93
CA GLY A 244 1.26 14.92 -6.58
C GLY A 244 0.21 14.18 -5.76
N TYR A 245 0.51 13.78 -4.52
CA TYR A 245 -0.48 13.18 -3.62
C TYR A 245 -1.51 14.22 -3.17
N LYS A 246 -2.77 13.82 -3.13
CA LYS A 246 -3.91 14.66 -2.77
C LYS A 246 -4.79 13.94 -1.76
N CYS A 247 -5.61 14.74 -1.08
CA CYS A 247 -6.55 14.22 -0.11
C CYS A 247 -7.81 13.74 -0.83
N PHE A 248 -7.92 12.42 -1.00
CA PHE A 248 -9.04 11.81 -1.68
C PHE A 248 -10.18 11.52 -0.72
N ASP A 249 -11.40 11.92 -1.08
CA ASP A 249 -12.61 11.65 -0.31
C ASP A 249 -13.36 10.46 -0.94
N ALA A 250 -13.25 9.29 -0.31
CA ALA A 250 -13.93 8.07 -0.71
C ALA A 250 -15.39 8.01 -0.22
N GLY A 251 -15.90 9.08 0.40
CA GLY A 251 -17.25 9.20 0.92
C GLY A 251 -17.35 8.87 2.40
N GLY A 252 -18.49 9.23 3.00
CA GLY A 252 -18.63 9.31 4.46
C GLY A 252 -18.52 8.00 5.26
N SER A 253 -18.49 6.83 4.63
CA SER A 253 -18.26 5.53 5.32
C SER A 253 -16.82 5.05 5.25
N ILE A 254 -16.06 5.50 4.25
CA ILE A 254 -14.64 5.17 4.11
C ILE A 254 -13.90 6.32 4.77
N GLY A 255 -13.96 7.51 4.19
CA GLY A 255 -13.33 8.70 4.74
C GLY A 255 -12.37 9.31 3.75
N LYS A 256 -11.40 10.06 4.28
CA LYS A 256 -10.42 10.78 3.48
C LYS A 256 -9.02 10.22 3.72
N TYR A 257 -8.26 10.04 2.65
CA TYR A 257 -6.90 9.54 2.72
C TYR A 257 -6.02 10.10 1.60
N CYS A 258 -4.71 10.10 1.84
CA CYS A 258 -3.71 10.53 0.88
C CYS A 258 -3.47 9.44 -0.17
N ARG A 259 -3.73 9.80 -1.43
CA ARG A 259 -3.29 9.01 -2.58
C ARG A 259 -2.87 9.92 -3.72
N HIS A 260 -2.00 9.42 -4.58
CA HIS A 260 -1.80 10.04 -5.88
C HIS A 260 -2.98 9.67 -6.80
N PRO A 261 -3.41 10.56 -7.71
CA PRO A 261 -4.43 10.21 -8.69
C PRO A 261 -4.05 8.99 -9.54
N GLN A 262 -5.07 8.29 -10.04
CA GLN A 262 -4.95 7.02 -10.75
C GLN A 262 -5.69 7.05 -12.09
N ALA A 263 -5.45 6.02 -12.91
CA ALA A 263 -6.25 5.82 -14.10
C ALA A 263 -7.75 5.74 -13.73
N GLY A 264 -8.60 6.43 -14.48
CA GLY A 264 -10.05 6.46 -14.24
C GLY A 264 -10.57 7.61 -13.39
N ASP A 265 -9.68 8.31 -12.67
CA ASP A 265 -10.07 9.44 -11.84
C ASP A 265 -10.68 10.60 -12.67
N PRO A 266 -11.63 11.37 -12.10
CA PRO A 266 -12.12 12.59 -12.71
C PRO A 266 -11.02 13.63 -12.85
N CYS A 267 -11.07 14.39 -13.94
CA CYS A 267 -10.13 15.47 -14.19
C CYS A 267 -10.74 16.53 -15.11
N THR A 268 -10.14 17.72 -15.10
CA THR A 268 -10.46 18.80 -16.02
C THR A 268 -9.24 19.23 -16.85
N VAL A 269 -8.04 19.03 -16.30
CA VAL A 269 -6.75 19.31 -16.92
C VAL A 269 -5.72 18.24 -16.51
N ASP A 270 -4.63 18.10 -17.27
CA ASP A 270 -3.61 17.05 -17.04
C ASP A 270 -3.00 17.09 -15.63
N THR A 271 -2.82 18.29 -15.08
CA THR A 271 -2.28 18.49 -13.72
C THR A 271 -3.22 18.02 -12.60
N ASP A 272 -4.48 17.71 -12.93
CA ASP A 272 -5.37 17.07 -11.96
C ASP A 272 -4.94 15.61 -11.70
N CYS A 273 -4.33 14.97 -12.70
CA CYS A 273 -3.94 13.56 -12.70
C CYS A 273 -2.51 13.30 -12.20
N GLY A 274 -1.63 14.31 -12.24
CA GLY A 274 -0.23 14.17 -11.83
C GLY A 274 0.69 15.03 -12.68
N GLU A 275 1.93 14.58 -12.86
CA GLU A 275 2.87 15.24 -13.76
C GLU A 275 2.38 15.16 -15.21
N ALA A 276 2.17 16.30 -15.85
CA ALA A 276 1.59 16.40 -17.20
C ALA A 276 2.45 15.82 -18.35
N SER A 277 3.66 15.33 -18.05
CA SER A 277 4.54 14.60 -18.97
C SER A 277 4.37 13.07 -18.89
N ILE A 278 3.62 12.61 -17.86
CA ILE A 278 3.36 11.21 -17.54
C ILE A 278 1.86 10.94 -17.61
N TRP A 279 1.04 11.93 -17.25
CA TRP A 279 -0.41 11.84 -17.13
C TRP A 279 -1.13 12.75 -18.13
N ALA A 280 -2.25 12.26 -18.64
CA ALA A 280 -3.16 13.01 -19.49
C ALA A 280 -4.59 12.97 -18.91
N CYS A 281 -5.29 14.09 -19.00
CA CYS A 281 -6.71 14.18 -18.74
C CYS A 281 -7.48 14.06 -20.05
N LYS A 282 -8.05 12.88 -20.32
CA LYS A 282 -8.94 12.71 -21.47
C LYS A 282 -10.29 13.34 -21.16
N THR A 283 -10.72 14.26 -22.02
CA THR A 283 -11.99 14.99 -21.87
C THR A 283 -12.85 14.87 -23.13
N GLY A 284 -14.13 15.25 -23.03
CA GLY A 284 -15.07 15.28 -24.14
C GLY A 284 -16.20 14.27 -24.00
N ALA A 285 -16.98 14.07 -25.07
CA ALA A 285 -18.20 13.27 -25.01
C ALA A 285 -17.96 11.79 -24.67
N GLY A 286 -16.78 11.25 -24.99
CA GLY A 286 -16.38 9.89 -24.61
C GLY A 286 -15.77 9.77 -23.22
N PHE A 287 -15.56 10.89 -22.52
CA PHE A 287 -14.94 10.93 -21.19
C PHE A 287 -15.74 11.87 -20.28
N PRO A 288 -16.98 11.51 -19.91
CA PRO A 288 -17.82 12.35 -19.07
C PRO A 288 -17.14 12.62 -17.73
N GLY A 289 -17.00 13.91 -17.38
CA GLY A 289 -16.30 14.34 -16.16
C GLY A 289 -14.77 14.20 -16.20
N GLY A 290 -14.21 14.00 -17.39
CA GLY A 290 -12.78 13.74 -17.63
C GLY A 290 -12.31 12.40 -17.08
N TYR A 291 -11.16 11.93 -17.57
CA TYR A 291 -10.60 10.63 -17.24
C TYR A 291 -9.06 10.70 -17.21
N CYS A 292 -8.48 10.52 -16.03
CA CYS A 292 -7.04 10.40 -15.87
C CYS A 292 -6.52 9.12 -16.51
N THR A 293 -5.42 9.21 -17.23
CA THR A 293 -4.75 8.08 -17.87
C THR A 293 -3.28 8.42 -18.08
N LEU A 294 -2.43 7.41 -18.24
CA LEU A 294 -1.03 7.61 -18.54
C LEU A 294 -0.87 8.09 -19.99
N GLU A 295 -0.03 9.11 -20.20
CA GLU A 295 0.23 9.74 -21.50
C GLU A 295 1.00 8.79 -22.44
N ALA A 296 1.89 7.98 -21.89
CA ALA A 296 2.62 6.98 -22.65
C ALA A 296 1.64 5.96 -23.26
N ALA A 297 1.69 5.82 -24.60
CA ALA A 297 0.90 4.81 -25.28
C ALA A 297 1.20 3.44 -24.68
N CYS A 298 0.15 2.78 -24.19
CA CYS A 298 0.29 1.45 -23.64
C CYS A 298 0.35 0.41 -24.77
N ASN A 299 0.95 -0.74 -24.49
CA ASN A 299 1.00 -1.85 -25.42
C ASN A 299 -0.19 -2.79 -25.18
N PRO A 300 -1.16 -2.89 -26.10
CA PRO A 300 -2.36 -3.71 -25.90
C PRO A 300 -2.09 -5.22 -25.93
N THR A 301 -0.91 -5.65 -26.41
CA THR A 301 -0.55 -7.07 -26.47
C THR A 301 -0.11 -7.60 -25.11
N ASN A 302 0.60 -6.80 -24.32
CA ASN A 302 1.20 -7.23 -23.06
C ASN A 302 0.89 -6.31 -21.86
N GLY A 303 0.11 -5.25 -22.06
CA GLY A 303 -0.28 -4.29 -21.02
C GLY A 303 0.84 -3.35 -20.57
N THR A 304 2.05 -3.42 -21.15
CA THR A 304 3.17 -2.55 -20.76
C THR A 304 2.80 -1.08 -20.97
N GLY A 305 3.17 -0.22 -20.03
CA GLY A 305 2.81 1.20 -20.02
C GLY A 305 1.64 1.52 -19.09
N CYS A 306 0.88 0.52 -18.65
CA CYS A 306 -0.11 0.66 -17.58
C CYS A 306 0.43 0.16 -16.25
N THR A 307 -0.13 0.70 -15.16
CA THR A 307 0.22 0.27 -13.81
C THR A 307 -0.31 -1.14 -13.57
N SER A 308 0.61 -2.08 -13.33
CA SER A 308 0.26 -3.47 -13.08
C SER A 308 -0.72 -3.60 -11.90
N GLY A 309 -1.78 -4.38 -12.08
CA GLY A 309 -2.81 -4.60 -11.05
C GLY A 309 -3.89 -3.51 -10.97
N SER A 310 -3.59 -2.25 -11.28
CA SER A 310 -4.57 -1.15 -11.25
C SER A 310 -5.24 -0.92 -12.61
N SER A 311 -4.45 -0.75 -13.66
CA SER A 311 -4.95 -0.37 -14.98
C SER A 311 -4.67 -1.43 -16.05
N ILE A 312 -5.37 -1.30 -17.18
CA ILE A 312 -5.23 -2.16 -18.35
C ILE A 312 -5.18 -1.32 -19.62
N CYS A 313 -4.41 -1.78 -20.60
CA CYS A 313 -4.31 -1.09 -21.87
C CYS A 313 -5.58 -1.29 -22.71
N TYR A 314 -6.22 -0.18 -23.09
CA TYR A 314 -7.31 -0.15 -24.03
C TYR A 314 -6.83 0.41 -25.38
N ASP A 315 -7.03 -0.38 -26.42
CA ASP A 315 -6.78 0.02 -27.81
C ASP A 315 -8.14 0.20 -28.50
N PRO A 316 -8.67 1.44 -28.58
CA PRO A 316 -9.94 1.68 -29.23
C PRO A 316 -9.88 1.26 -30.71
N PRO A 317 -10.93 0.64 -31.26
CA PRO A 317 -10.98 0.32 -32.68
C PRO A 317 -11.03 1.61 -33.50
N VAL A 318 -9.87 2.11 -33.95
CA VAL A 318 -9.79 3.33 -34.76
C VAL A 318 -9.95 3.00 -36.25
N PRO A 319 -10.70 3.81 -37.03
CA PRO A 319 -10.44 3.95 -38.45
C PRO A 319 -9.06 4.61 -38.61
N ALA A 320 -8.05 3.84 -39.01
CA ALA A 320 -6.69 4.24 -39.40
C ALA A 320 -6.20 5.63 -38.90
N GLY A 321 -5.59 5.68 -37.70
CA GLY A 321 -4.46 6.59 -37.46
C GLY A 321 -4.61 7.77 -36.49
N THR A 322 -5.55 7.80 -35.53
CA THR A 322 -5.66 8.96 -34.61
C THR A 322 -5.95 8.69 -33.13
N ALA A 323 -6.15 7.45 -32.67
CA ALA A 323 -6.32 7.18 -31.25
C ALA A 323 -5.21 6.25 -30.77
N ASP A 324 -4.32 6.81 -29.96
CA ASP A 324 -3.27 6.05 -29.29
C ASP A 324 -3.90 5.21 -28.19
N ALA A 325 -3.45 3.96 -28.04
CA ALA A 325 -3.84 3.09 -26.95
C ALA A 325 -3.50 3.73 -25.59
N TYR A 326 -4.40 3.61 -24.62
CA TYR A 326 -4.29 4.28 -23.33
C TYR A 326 -4.72 3.39 -22.16
N CYS A 327 -4.27 3.73 -20.97
CA CYS A 327 -4.58 2.96 -19.77
C CYS A 327 -5.96 3.32 -19.24
N VAL A 328 -6.77 2.30 -18.99
CA VAL A 328 -8.04 2.44 -18.32
C VAL A 328 -7.99 1.75 -16.97
N ASP A 329 -8.75 2.28 -16.02
CA ASP A 329 -9.07 1.62 -14.77
C ASP A 329 -9.67 0.24 -15.03
N ARG A 330 -9.27 -0.74 -14.24
CA ARG A 330 -9.82 -2.09 -14.33
C ARG A 330 -11.07 -2.17 -13.45
N CYS A 331 -12.03 -2.99 -13.88
CA CYS A 331 -13.33 -3.13 -13.21
C CYS A 331 -13.68 -4.55 -12.80
N GLU A 332 -12.71 -5.46 -12.93
CA GLU A 332 -12.84 -6.87 -12.56
C GLU A 332 -11.52 -7.35 -11.97
N GLY A 333 -11.57 -7.92 -10.76
CA GLY A 333 -10.41 -8.40 -10.04
C GLY A 333 -10.68 -8.46 -8.54
N VAL A 334 -9.72 -9.02 -7.80
CA VAL A 334 -9.70 -8.90 -6.34
C VAL A 334 -9.42 -7.44 -6.01
N ALA A 335 -10.28 -6.81 -5.19
CA ALA A 335 -10.19 -5.39 -4.78
C ALA A 335 -10.47 -4.34 -5.88
N GLN A 336 -11.32 -4.66 -6.85
CA GLN A 336 -11.70 -3.70 -7.87
C GLN A 336 -13.16 -3.29 -7.77
N GLY A 337 -13.36 -1.97 -7.80
CA GLY A 337 -14.67 -1.35 -7.71
C GLY A 337 -15.48 -1.46 -9.00
N THR A 338 -16.74 -1.02 -8.92
CA THR A 338 -17.53 -0.75 -10.11
C THR A 338 -17.00 0.50 -10.81
N CYS A 339 -17.04 0.51 -12.14
CA CYS A 339 -16.73 1.72 -12.89
C CYS A 339 -17.47 2.95 -12.38
N ARG A 340 -16.77 4.08 -12.37
CA ARG A 340 -17.37 5.39 -12.06
C ARG A 340 -18.63 5.61 -12.89
N THR A 341 -19.61 6.30 -12.30
CA THR A 341 -20.85 6.66 -12.99
C THR A 341 -20.55 7.30 -14.36
N GLY A 342 -21.14 6.74 -15.41
CA GLY A 342 -20.91 7.19 -16.80
C GLY A 342 -19.99 6.28 -17.61
N TYR A 343 -19.32 5.31 -16.97
CA TYR A 343 -18.46 4.32 -17.62
C TYR A 343 -19.05 2.91 -17.47
N VAL A 344 -18.71 2.04 -18.41
CA VAL A 344 -19.18 0.66 -18.48
C VAL A 344 -17.98 -0.28 -18.40
N CYS A 345 -18.08 -1.26 -17.49
CA CYS A 345 -17.10 -2.32 -17.40
C CYS A 345 -17.15 -3.18 -18.67
N THR A 346 -16.10 -3.12 -19.47
CA THR A 346 -16.04 -3.76 -20.79
C THR A 346 -14.88 -4.76 -20.85
N PRO A 347 -15.09 -5.99 -21.36
CA PRO A 347 -14.03 -6.96 -21.55
C PRO A 347 -12.91 -6.47 -22.47
N MET A 348 -11.66 -6.63 -22.02
CA MET A 348 -10.44 -6.25 -22.72
C MET A 348 -9.57 -7.49 -22.90
N GLY A 349 -9.90 -8.30 -23.90
CA GLY A 349 -9.26 -9.60 -24.13
C GLY A 349 -9.89 -10.73 -23.30
N ALA A 350 -9.09 -11.76 -22.99
CA ALA A 350 -9.60 -13.00 -22.41
C ALA A 350 -9.68 -13.01 -20.87
N THR A 351 -8.98 -12.10 -20.19
CA THR A 351 -8.68 -12.25 -18.75
C THR A 351 -8.89 -10.97 -17.93
N ALA A 352 -9.39 -9.88 -18.53
CA ALA A 352 -9.55 -8.62 -17.84
C ALA A 352 -10.62 -7.75 -18.48
N SER A 353 -11.15 -6.82 -17.69
CA SER A 353 -12.12 -5.82 -18.11
C SER A 353 -11.70 -4.45 -17.60
N GLY A 354 -12.05 -3.39 -18.35
CA GLY A 354 -11.74 -2.01 -17.97
C GLY A 354 -12.93 -1.06 -18.15
N CYS A 355 -12.83 0.10 -17.50
CA CYS A 355 -13.86 1.15 -17.51
C CYS A 355 -13.70 2.08 -18.70
N ILE A 356 -14.66 2.02 -19.63
CA ILE A 356 -14.74 2.87 -20.83
C ILE A 356 -16.12 3.46 -21.05
#